data_AF-A0A967AV97-F1
#
_entry.id   AF-A0A967AV97-F1
#
_cell.length_a   1.000
_cell.length_b   1.000
_cell.length_c   1.000
_cell.angle_alpha   90.00
_cell.angle_beta   90.00
_cell.angle_gamma   90.00
#
_symmetry.space_group_name_H-M   'P 1'
#
loop_
_entity.id
_entity.type
_entity.pdbx_description
1 polymer ?
#
loop_
_entity_poly.entity_id
_entity_poly.type
_entity_poly.pdbx_seq_one_letter_code
_entity_poly.pdbx_strand_id
1 'polypeptide(L)'
;MKAAIFYTGKFGSTKKYAYWINERTNFPVFDLKKERPDPSDYDLLILGSSIISMRPTIKKWLKAHWPAIKNKPVLLFTVSGTEPGHPDLQKWVLNSLSAEILDRVHYVPLRGRLRLEELPWWLRSMMKFAARVEKDPDVKKRMSEGFDYMDKTGVEPILDWIDDTIEKEHLEVGEPQLAW
;
A
#
# COMPACT_ATOMS: atom_id res chain seq x y z
N MET A 1 14.32 17.14 1.38
CA MET A 1 13.32 16.12 1.70
C MET A 1 13.94 14.80 2.18
N LYS A 2 13.50 14.30 3.34
CA LYS A 2 13.77 12.95 3.86
C LYS A 2 12.51 12.09 3.73
N ALA A 3 12.59 10.96 3.03
CA ALA A 3 11.44 10.10 2.76
C ALA A 3 11.59 8.69 3.35
N ALA A 4 10.48 7.99 3.58
CA ALA A 4 10.50 6.58 3.98
C ALA A 4 9.29 5.78 3.50
N ILE A 5 9.50 4.46 3.44
CA ILE A 5 8.48 3.48 3.08
C ILE A 5 8.10 2.68 4.32
N PHE A 6 6.88 2.84 4.80
CA PHE A 6 6.37 2.12 5.96
C PHE A 6 5.32 1.12 5.48
N TYR A 7 5.47 -0.17 5.81
CA TYR A 7 4.51 -1.16 5.33
C TYR A 7 3.96 -2.08 6.42
N THR A 8 2.76 -2.59 6.17
CA THR A 8 2.20 -3.75 6.86
C THR A 8 1.73 -4.77 5.83
N GLY A 9 2.19 -6.02 5.97
CA GLY A 9 1.81 -7.10 5.06
C GLY A 9 1.68 -8.43 5.79
N LYS A 10 0.84 -9.34 5.27
CA LYS A 10 0.70 -10.70 5.85
C LYS A 10 1.46 -11.78 5.07
N PHE A 11 1.39 -11.76 3.74
CA PHE A 11 1.89 -12.83 2.87
C PHE A 11 2.97 -12.35 1.88
N GLY A 12 3.83 -11.42 2.30
CA GLY A 12 5.01 -11.02 1.53
C GLY A 12 4.81 -10.06 0.34
N SER A 13 3.64 -10.05 -0.31
CA SER A 13 3.41 -9.20 -1.50
C SER A 13 3.69 -7.71 -1.25
N THR A 14 3.13 -7.14 -0.18
CA THR A 14 3.36 -5.73 0.21
C THR A 14 4.83 -5.44 0.53
N LYS A 15 5.53 -6.39 1.17
CA LYS A 15 6.97 -6.28 1.41
C LYS A 15 7.71 -6.20 0.09
N LYS A 16 7.40 -7.08 -0.88
CA LYS A 16 8.08 -7.10 -2.17
C LYS A 16 7.92 -5.77 -2.91
N TYR A 17 6.72 -5.19 -2.92
CA TYR A 17 6.47 -3.87 -3.48
C TYR A 17 7.26 -2.76 -2.75
N ALA A 18 7.27 -2.75 -1.42
CA ALA A 18 8.06 -1.78 -0.65
C ALA A 18 9.54 -1.82 -1.03
N TYR A 19 10.11 -3.02 -1.24
CA TYR A 19 11.49 -3.17 -1.67
C TYR A 19 11.71 -2.80 -3.14
N TRP A 20 10.75 -3.05 -4.04
CA TRP A 20 10.86 -2.57 -5.42
C TRP A 20 10.85 -1.04 -5.53
N ILE A 21 10.11 -0.35 -4.67
CA ILE A 21 10.16 1.11 -4.58
C ILE A 21 11.53 1.53 -4.02
N ASN A 22 12.00 0.92 -2.93
CA ASN A 22 13.31 1.19 -2.36
C ASN A 22 14.47 0.97 -3.35
N GLU A 23 14.43 -0.07 -4.19
CA GLU A 23 15.44 -0.32 -5.23
C GLU A 23 15.59 0.87 -6.20
N ARG A 24 14.52 1.67 -6.39
CA ARG A 24 14.48 2.81 -7.31
C ARG A 24 14.72 4.16 -6.61
N THR A 25 14.35 4.28 -5.33
CA THR A 25 14.39 5.56 -4.60
C THR A 25 15.45 5.62 -3.50
N ASN A 26 16.01 4.47 -3.10
CA ASN A 26 16.87 4.29 -1.94
C ASN A 26 16.24 4.71 -0.60
N PHE A 27 14.91 4.89 -0.53
CA PHE A 27 14.22 5.25 0.71
C PHE A 27 14.24 4.10 1.72
N PRO A 28 14.52 4.33 3.01
CA PRO A 28 14.49 3.28 4.02
C PRO A 28 13.11 2.62 4.13
N VAL A 29 13.11 1.31 4.31
CA VAL A 29 11.90 0.48 4.39
C VAL A 29 11.72 -0.06 5.80
N PHE A 30 10.56 0.19 6.40
CA PHE A 30 10.23 -0.25 7.75
C PHE A 30 9.01 -1.19 7.75
N ASP A 31 9.17 -2.37 8.35
CA ASP A 31 8.06 -3.28 8.63
C ASP A 31 7.39 -2.86 9.94
N LEU A 32 6.25 -2.16 9.86
CA LEU A 32 5.54 -1.65 11.04
C LEU A 32 5.03 -2.75 11.99
N LYS A 33 5.13 -4.04 11.63
CA LYS A 33 4.89 -5.13 12.59
C LYS A 33 6.08 -5.33 13.52
N LYS A 34 7.30 -5.10 13.04
CA LYS A 34 8.56 -5.38 13.74
C LYS A 34 9.24 -4.12 14.27
N GLU A 35 9.04 -3.01 13.58
CA GLU A 35 9.75 -1.76 13.79
C GLU A 35 8.75 -0.67 14.19
N ARG A 36 9.27 0.39 14.81
CA ARG A 36 8.50 1.54 15.31
C ARG A 36 9.20 2.86 14.95
N PRO A 37 9.41 3.15 13.65
CA PRO A 37 9.97 4.44 13.25
C PRO A 37 9.02 5.58 13.64
N ASP A 38 9.56 6.75 13.99
CA ASP A 38 8.76 7.95 14.16
C ASP A 38 8.43 8.54 12.78
N PRO A 39 7.15 8.63 12.37
CA PRO A 39 6.78 9.25 11.10
C PRO A 39 7.06 10.76 11.05
N SER A 40 7.30 11.39 12.20
CA SER A 40 7.64 12.82 12.27
C SER A 40 9.02 13.10 11.66
N ASP A 41 9.92 12.11 11.68
CA ASP A 41 11.29 12.18 11.17
C ASP A 41 11.43 12.25 9.64
N TYR A 42 10.31 12.15 8.91
CA TYR A 42 10.27 12.07 7.45
C TYR A 42 9.30 13.10 6.89
N ASP A 43 9.70 13.78 5.83
CA ASP A 43 8.91 14.80 5.13
C ASP A 43 7.88 14.18 4.17
N LEU A 44 8.21 13.02 3.58
CA LEU A 44 7.35 12.27 2.66
C LEU A 44 7.20 10.82 3.12
N LEU A 45 5.97 10.31 3.11
CA LEU A 45 5.67 8.94 3.54
C LEU A 45 4.99 8.11 2.45
N ILE A 46 5.59 6.97 2.15
CA ILE A 46 4.99 5.92 1.31
C ILE A 46 4.48 4.79 2.20
N LEU A 47 3.17 4.62 2.25
CA LEU A 47 2.49 3.67 3.11
C LEU A 47 2.05 2.44 2.32
N GLY A 48 2.58 1.27 2.68
CA GLY A 48 2.24 -0.01 2.08
C GLY A 48 1.27 -0.82 2.92
N SER A 49 0.18 -1.31 2.34
CA SER A 49 -0.79 -2.14 3.07
C SER A 49 -1.30 -3.33 2.26
N SER A 50 -1.28 -4.53 2.84
CA SER A 50 -2.15 -5.61 2.35
C SER A 50 -3.62 -5.27 2.62
N ILE A 51 -4.54 -5.76 1.77
CA ILE A 51 -5.96 -5.80 2.08
C ILE A 51 -6.31 -7.21 2.56
N ILE A 52 -6.75 -7.33 3.81
CA ILE A 52 -7.15 -8.61 4.42
C ILE A 52 -8.52 -8.42 5.02
N SER A 53 -9.43 -9.36 4.75
CA SER A 53 -10.83 -9.27 5.20
C SER A 53 -11.45 -7.91 4.85
N MET A 54 -11.28 -7.50 3.58
CA MET A 54 -11.85 -6.28 2.99
C MET A 54 -11.37 -4.97 3.66
N ARG A 55 -10.21 -4.97 4.30
CA ARG A 55 -9.68 -3.81 5.05
C ARG A 55 -8.16 -3.67 4.85
N PRO A 56 -7.63 -2.45 4.69
CA PRO A 56 -6.19 -2.21 4.74
C PRO A 56 -5.64 -2.57 6.13
N THR A 57 -4.58 -3.38 6.17
CA THR A 57 -3.90 -3.75 7.41
C THR A 57 -3.25 -2.57 8.13
N ILE A 58 -2.85 -1.51 7.40
CA ILE A 58 -2.20 -0.33 7.97
C ILE A 58 -3.17 0.62 8.70
N LYS A 59 -4.48 0.44 8.54
CA LYS A 59 -5.51 1.42 8.95
C LYS A 59 -5.40 1.89 10.40
N LYS A 60 -5.02 1.01 11.33
CA LYS A 60 -4.90 1.36 12.76
C LYS A 60 -3.71 2.30 13.00
N TRP A 61 -2.57 1.98 12.37
CA TRP A 61 -1.38 2.81 12.44
C TRP A 61 -1.63 4.18 11.80
N LEU A 62 -2.25 4.20 10.62
CA LEU A 62 -2.55 5.45 9.89
C LEU A 62 -3.46 6.37 10.72
N LYS A 63 -4.54 5.85 11.30
CA LYS A 63 -5.43 6.66 12.17
C LYS A 63 -4.73 7.21 13.40
N ALA A 64 -3.87 6.41 14.03
CA ALA A 64 -3.17 6.83 15.25
C ALA A 64 -2.12 7.91 14.99
N HIS A 65 -1.46 7.90 13.82
CA HIS A 65 -0.39 8.84 13.48
C HIS A 65 -0.83 9.96 12.55
N TRP A 66 -2.09 9.96 12.11
CA TRP A 66 -2.62 10.98 11.20
C TRP A 66 -2.36 12.42 11.65
N PRO A 67 -2.55 12.80 12.94
CA PRO A 67 -2.26 14.17 13.36
C PRO A 67 -0.84 14.63 13.10
N ALA A 68 0.14 13.73 13.10
CA ALA A 68 1.56 14.02 12.88
C ALA A 68 1.94 14.10 11.39
N ILE A 69 1.14 13.51 10.49
CA ILE A 69 1.49 13.36 9.07
C ILE A 69 0.50 14.02 8.11
N LYS A 70 -0.65 14.51 8.59
CA LYS A 70 -1.73 15.08 7.76
C LYS A 70 -1.34 16.30 6.92
N ASN A 71 -0.23 16.95 7.24
CA ASN A 71 0.30 18.11 6.51
C ASN A 71 1.50 17.75 5.63
N LYS A 72 1.80 16.46 5.48
CA LYS A 72 2.91 15.96 4.67
C LYS A 72 2.36 15.27 3.41
N PRO A 73 3.14 15.19 2.32
CA PRO A 73 2.81 14.29 1.22
C PRO A 73 2.77 12.84 1.71
N VAL A 74 1.62 12.19 1.53
CA VAL A 74 1.41 10.79 1.90
C VAL A 74 0.81 10.03 0.72
N LEU A 75 1.46 8.95 0.33
CA LEU A 75 0.93 7.98 -0.62
C LEU A 75 0.59 6.68 0.11
N LEU A 76 -0.57 6.10 -0.17
CA LEU A 76 -0.97 4.77 0.27
C LEU A 76 -1.08 3.85 -0.94
N PHE A 77 -0.21 2.85 -1.00
CA PHE A 77 -0.41 1.72 -1.89
C PHE A 77 -1.03 0.54 -1.16
N THR A 78 -2.03 -0.09 -1.79
CA THR A 78 -2.62 -1.32 -1.25
C THR A 78 -2.36 -2.51 -2.16
N VAL A 79 -2.26 -3.70 -1.57
CA VAL A 79 -1.97 -4.94 -2.30
C VAL A 79 -3.04 -5.98 -2.01
N SER A 80 -3.71 -6.47 -3.05
CA SER A 80 -4.78 -7.48 -2.95
C SER A 80 -4.83 -8.41 -4.17
N GLY A 81 -5.69 -9.42 -4.16
CA GLY A 81 -5.95 -10.26 -5.35
C GLY A 81 -6.92 -9.64 -6.37
N THR A 82 -7.48 -8.47 -6.05
CA THR A 82 -8.47 -7.78 -6.86
C THR A 82 -7.79 -6.87 -7.87
N GLU A 83 -8.35 -6.79 -9.08
CA GLU A 83 -7.88 -5.90 -10.15
C GLU A 83 -7.91 -4.42 -9.73
N PRO A 84 -6.89 -3.62 -10.07
CA PRO A 84 -6.95 -2.17 -9.97
C PRO A 84 -8.18 -1.61 -10.69
N GLY A 85 -8.84 -0.62 -10.11
CA GLY A 85 -10.08 -0.05 -10.67
C GLY A 85 -11.36 -0.82 -10.32
N HIS A 86 -11.28 -2.00 -9.70
CA HIS A 86 -12.48 -2.70 -9.23
C HIS A 86 -13.18 -1.91 -8.10
N PRO A 87 -14.51 -1.70 -8.15
CA PRO A 87 -15.23 -0.83 -7.21
C PRO A 87 -15.10 -1.25 -5.75
N ASP A 88 -14.93 -2.56 -5.50
CA ASP A 88 -14.72 -3.06 -4.13
C ASP A 88 -13.46 -2.50 -3.46
N LEU A 89 -12.38 -2.25 -4.19
CA LEU A 89 -11.16 -1.69 -3.62
C LEU A 89 -11.43 -0.31 -3.01
N GLN A 90 -12.11 0.54 -3.76
CA GLN A 90 -12.52 1.87 -3.31
C GLN A 90 -13.44 1.74 -2.10
N LYS A 91 -14.45 0.87 -2.15
CA LYS A 91 -15.39 0.61 -1.04
C LYS A 91 -14.66 0.15 0.23
N TRP A 92 -13.69 -0.74 0.12
CA TRP A 92 -12.93 -1.27 1.26
C TRP A 92 -12.08 -0.20 1.93
N VAL A 93 -11.46 0.67 1.14
CA VAL A 93 -10.65 1.79 1.61
C VAL A 93 -11.54 2.87 2.24
N LEU A 94 -12.63 3.27 1.58
CA LEU A 94 -13.63 4.22 2.08
C LEU A 94 -14.23 3.77 3.43
N ASN A 95 -14.59 2.50 3.55
CA ASN A 95 -15.15 1.96 4.79
C ASN A 95 -14.11 1.78 5.92
N SER A 96 -12.82 1.98 5.63
CA SER A 96 -11.74 1.75 6.59
C SER A 96 -11.10 3.03 7.11
N LEU A 97 -11.06 4.09 6.32
CA LEU A 97 -10.39 5.36 6.61
C LEU A 97 -11.42 6.52 6.65
N SER A 98 -11.09 7.62 7.33
CA SER A 98 -11.96 8.80 7.36
C SER A 98 -11.85 9.58 6.04
N ALA A 99 -12.88 10.36 5.70
CA ALA A 99 -12.85 11.27 4.55
C ALA A 99 -11.63 12.19 4.60
N GLU A 100 -11.29 12.73 5.78
CA GLU A 100 -10.10 13.57 5.98
C GLU A 100 -8.79 12.90 5.54
N ILE A 101 -8.63 11.59 5.82
CA ILE A 101 -7.44 10.84 5.38
C ILE A 101 -7.49 10.64 3.87
N LEU A 102 -8.65 10.28 3.34
CA LEU A 102 -8.82 9.93 1.93
C LEU A 102 -8.63 11.13 1.00
N ASP A 103 -9.03 12.32 1.43
CA ASP A 103 -8.87 13.56 0.67
C ASP A 103 -7.41 14.00 0.55
N ARG A 104 -6.54 13.52 1.43
CA ARG A 104 -5.13 13.97 1.53
C ARG A 104 -4.11 12.92 1.11
N VAL A 105 -4.52 11.67 0.96
CA VAL A 105 -3.62 10.56 0.63
C VAL A 105 -3.74 10.23 -0.85
N HIS A 106 -2.61 10.22 -1.56
CA HIS A 106 -2.58 9.67 -2.91
C HIS A 106 -2.71 8.15 -2.86
N TYR A 107 -3.65 7.55 -3.60
CA TYR A 107 -3.98 6.14 -3.46
C TYR A 107 -3.64 5.32 -4.71
N VAL A 108 -2.84 4.26 -4.53
CA VAL A 108 -2.43 3.34 -5.61
C VAL A 108 -2.82 1.89 -5.29
N PRO A 109 -3.81 1.30 -5.98
CA PRO A 109 -4.11 -0.12 -5.85
C PRO A 109 -3.17 -0.99 -6.70
N LEU A 110 -2.61 -2.05 -6.10
CA LEU A 110 -1.72 -3.01 -6.75
C LEU A 110 -2.21 -4.44 -6.58
N ARG A 111 -1.85 -5.29 -7.55
CA ARG A 111 -2.14 -6.73 -7.47
C ARG A 111 -1.02 -7.48 -6.76
N GLY A 112 -1.43 -8.31 -5.82
CA GLY A 112 -0.55 -9.20 -5.10
C GLY A 112 -0.54 -10.60 -5.69
N ARG A 113 0.02 -11.50 -4.90
CA ARG A 113 -0.05 -12.93 -5.12
C ARG A 113 -0.68 -13.66 -3.93
N LEU A 114 -1.15 -14.86 -4.22
CA LEU A 114 -1.58 -15.84 -3.25
C LEU A 114 -0.77 -17.12 -3.52
N ARG A 115 0.25 -17.36 -2.71
CA ARG A 115 0.95 -18.64 -2.69
C ARG A 115 0.37 -19.51 -1.59
N LEU A 116 -0.21 -20.65 -1.95
CA LEU A 116 -0.87 -21.53 -0.99
C LEU A 116 0.12 -22.18 -0.01
N GLU A 117 1.38 -22.28 -0.41
CA GLU A 117 2.50 -22.82 0.36
C GLU A 117 2.93 -21.86 1.48
N GLU A 118 2.73 -20.55 1.28
CA GLU A 118 3.03 -19.51 2.27
C GLU A 118 1.90 -19.35 3.30
N LEU A 119 0.76 -20.03 3.12
CA LEU A 119 -0.36 -20.01 4.07
C LEU A 119 -0.16 -21.02 5.20
N PRO A 120 -0.61 -20.71 6.43
CA PRO A 120 -0.80 -21.72 7.45
C PRO A 120 -1.69 -22.86 6.93
N TRP A 121 -1.36 -24.10 7.29
CA TRP A 121 -2.07 -25.29 6.79
C TRP A 121 -3.59 -25.22 7.00
N TRP A 122 -4.04 -24.69 8.14
CA TRP A 122 -5.47 -24.52 8.44
C TRP A 122 -6.14 -23.52 7.51
N LEU A 123 -5.46 -22.43 7.15
CA LEU A 123 -5.98 -21.41 6.25
C LEU A 123 -6.05 -21.95 4.82
N ARG A 124 -5.02 -22.69 4.39
CA ARG A 124 -5.02 -23.41 3.10
C ARG A 124 -6.20 -24.37 3.01
N SER A 125 -6.48 -25.13 4.08
CA SER A 125 -7.63 -26.04 4.14
C SER A 125 -8.96 -25.29 4.05
N MET A 126 -9.14 -24.21 4.82
CA MET A 126 -10.35 -23.36 4.74
C MET A 126 -10.58 -22.81 3.34
N MET A 127 -9.53 -22.36 2.65
CA MET A 127 -9.63 -21.86 1.28
C MET A 127 -10.08 -22.94 0.29
N LYS A 128 -9.57 -24.17 0.43
CA LYS A 128 -10.02 -25.31 -0.39
C LYS A 128 -11.50 -25.64 -0.15
N PHE A 129 -11.97 -25.57 1.10
CA PHE A 129 -13.40 -25.75 1.40
C PHE A 129 -14.25 -24.63 0.81
N ALA A 130 -13.83 -23.38 0.98
CA ALA A 130 -14.52 -22.23 0.42
C ALA A 130 -14.58 -22.27 -1.13
N ALA A 131 -13.50 -22.72 -1.78
CA ALA A 131 -13.48 -22.93 -3.24
C ALA A 131 -14.49 -24.00 -3.72
N ARG A 132 -14.90 -24.96 -2.87
CA ARG A 132 -15.91 -25.97 -3.25
C ARG A 132 -17.33 -25.42 -3.26
N VAL A 133 -17.60 -24.41 -2.44
CA VAL A 133 -18.92 -23.75 -2.35
C VAL A 133 -19.02 -22.51 -3.25
N GLU A 134 -17.88 -22.03 -3.76
CA GLU A 134 -17.82 -20.93 -4.71
C GLU A 134 -18.40 -21.32 -6.08
N LYS A 135 -19.26 -20.45 -6.60
CA LYS A 135 -19.97 -20.64 -7.88
C LYS A 135 -19.20 -20.04 -9.04
N ASP A 136 -18.43 -18.99 -8.79
CA ASP A 136 -17.59 -18.35 -9.80
C ASP A 136 -16.34 -19.23 -10.08
N PRO A 137 -16.17 -19.72 -11.33
CA PRO A 137 -15.05 -20.61 -11.67
C PRO A 137 -13.67 -19.94 -11.53
N ASP A 138 -13.56 -18.64 -11.78
CA ASP A 138 -12.31 -17.90 -11.71
C ASP A 138 -11.93 -17.59 -10.25
N VAL A 139 -12.90 -17.24 -9.41
CA VAL A 139 -12.69 -17.11 -7.97
C VAL A 139 -12.30 -18.46 -7.38
N LYS A 140 -13.01 -19.52 -7.74
CA LYS A 140 -12.73 -20.89 -7.31
C LYS A 140 -11.30 -21.30 -7.65
N LYS A 141 -10.86 -21.10 -8.89
CA LYS A 141 -9.51 -21.42 -9.35
C LYS A 141 -8.44 -20.66 -8.56
N ARG A 142 -8.62 -19.34 -8.40
CA ARG A 142 -7.71 -18.50 -7.61
C ARG A 142 -7.59 -18.98 -6.16
N MET A 143 -8.70 -19.41 -5.55
CA MET A 143 -8.70 -19.91 -4.17
C MET A 143 -8.06 -21.30 -4.03
N SER A 144 -8.21 -22.17 -5.04
CA SER A 144 -7.72 -23.56 -5.00
C SER A 144 -6.28 -23.73 -5.44
N GLU A 145 -5.83 -22.92 -6.40
CA GLU A 145 -4.50 -23.03 -7.03
C GLU A 145 -3.57 -21.87 -6.65
N GLY A 146 -4.12 -20.77 -6.17
CA GLY A 146 -3.36 -19.53 -5.98
C GLY A 146 -3.25 -18.72 -7.26
N PHE A 147 -2.47 -17.64 -7.20
CA PHE A 147 -2.16 -16.78 -8.33
C PHE A 147 -0.92 -15.94 -8.03
N ASP A 148 -0.23 -15.47 -9.06
CA ASP A 148 0.82 -14.47 -8.94
C ASP A 148 0.59 -13.39 -10.01
N TYR A 149 0.07 -12.25 -9.57
CA TYR A 149 -0.17 -11.08 -10.42
C TYR A 149 0.80 -9.96 -10.11
N MET A 150 1.85 -10.24 -9.33
CA MET A 150 2.79 -9.18 -8.96
C MET A 150 3.59 -8.76 -10.17
N ASP A 151 3.53 -7.48 -10.45
CA ASP A 151 4.26 -6.82 -11.51
C ASP A 151 5.15 -5.74 -10.92
N LYS A 152 6.44 -5.80 -11.25
CA LYS A 152 7.42 -4.79 -10.82
C LYS A 152 7.12 -3.43 -11.44
N THR A 153 6.61 -3.38 -12.68
CA THR A 153 6.22 -2.14 -13.34
C THR A 153 5.01 -1.47 -12.68
N GLY A 154 4.27 -2.20 -11.83
CA GLY A 154 3.19 -1.62 -11.04
C GLY A 154 3.65 -0.54 -10.05
N VAL A 155 4.97 -0.39 -9.81
CA VAL A 155 5.48 0.72 -8.98
C VAL A 155 5.65 2.03 -9.75
N GLU A 156 5.61 2.04 -11.09
CA GLU A 156 5.87 3.27 -11.85
C GLU A 156 4.92 4.43 -11.47
N PRO A 157 3.59 4.24 -11.29
CA PRO A 157 2.72 5.32 -10.83
C PRO A 157 3.08 5.88 -9.44
N ILE A 158 3.74 5.08 -8.60
CA ILE A 158 4.25 5.52 -7.29
C ILE A 158 5.52 6.35 -7.48
N LEU A 159 6.40 5.94 -8.39
CA LEU A 159 7.64 6.66 -8.69
C LEU A 159 7.34 8.01 -9.34
N ASP A 160 6.45 8.05 -10.33
CA ASP A 160 6.00 9.29 -10.97
C ASP A 160 5.45 10.27 -9.94
N TRP A 161 4.61 9.80 -9.00
CA TRP A 161 4.09 10.63 -7.92
C TRP A 161 5.18 11.14 -6.97
N ILE A 162 6.21 10.32 -6.68
CA ILE A 162 7.35 10.72 -5.85
C ILE A 162 8.12 11.83 -6.54
N ASP A 163 8.45 11.66 -7.82
CA ASP A 163 9.23 12.62 -8.60
C ASP A 163 8.49 13.96 -8.71
N ASP A 164 7.19 13.93 -9.04
CA ASP A 164 6.31 15.11 -9.07
C ASP A 164 6.26 15.84 -7.72
N THR A 165 6.26 15.09 -6.61
CA THR A 165 6.20 15.65 -5.26
C THR A 165 7.52 16.32 -4.88
N ILE A 166 8.64 15.69 -5.23
CA ILE A 166 9.98 16.25 -4.99
C ILE A 166 10.20 17.50 -5.83
N GLU A 167 9.75 17.51 -7.09
CA GLU A 167 9.88 18.67 -7.98
C GLU A 167 9.08 19.88 -7.45
N LYS A 168 7.84 19.66 -7.01
CA LYS A 168 7.01 20.73 -6.42
C LYS A 168 7.65 21.36 -5.18
N GLU A 169 8.25 20.57 -4.29
CA GLU A 169 8.98 21.09 -3.13
C GLU A 169 10.19 21.96 -3.56
N HIS A 170 10.91 21.55 -4.61
CA HIS A 170 12.04 22.35 -5.12
C HIS A 170 11.59 23.69 -5.72
N LEU A 171 10.43 23.73 -6.39
CA LEU A 171 9.89 24.95 -6.96
C LEU A 171 9.38 25.92 -5.89
N GLU A 172 8.75 25.43 -4.82
CA GLU A 172 8.27 26.26 -3.70
C GLU A 172 9.43 26.85 -2.87
N VAL A 173 10.58 26.17 -2.80
CA VAL A 173 11.79 26.67 -2.11
C VAL A 173 12.64 27.55 -3.04
N GLY A 174 12.45 27.45 -4.36
CA GLY A 174 13.26 28.08 -5.40
C GLY A 174 12.83 29.48 -5.85
N GLU A 175 11.67 29.99 -5.45
CA GLU A 175 11.31 31.41 -5.69
C GLU A 175 11.93 32.30 -4.61
N PRO A 176 12.93 33.15 -4.92
CA PRO A 176 13.20 34.29 -4.07
C PRO A 176 11.94 35.14 -4.14
N GLN A 177 11.34 35.45 -2.99
CA GLN A 177 10.40 36.56 -2.88
C GLN A 177 11.15 37.81 -3.37
N LEU A 178 11.02 38.13 -4.65
CA LEU A 178 11.42 39.41 -5.21
C LEU A 178 10.45 40.43 -4.62
N ALA A 179 10.82 40.91 -3.44
CA ALA A 179 10.28 42.13 -2.87
C ALA A 179 10.70 43.27 -3.81
N TRP A 180 9.74 43.77 -4.58
CA TRP A 180 9.77 45.12 -5.13
C TRP A 180 8.86 45.99 -4.27
#